data_AF-A0A3D3UGA1-F1
#
_entry.id   AF-A0A3D3UGA1-F1
#
_cell.length_a   1.000
_cell.length_b   1.000
_cell.length_c   1.000
_cell.angle_alpha   90.00
_cell.angle_beta   90.00
_cell.angle_gamma   90.00
#
_symmetry.space_group_name_H-M   'P 1'
#
loop_
_entity.id
_entity.type
_entity.pdbx_description
1 polymer ?
#
loop_
_entity_poly.entity_id
_entity_poly.type
_entity_poly.pdbx_seq_one_letter_code
_entity_poly.pdbx_strand_id
1 'polypeptide(L)'
;IAGDQKSAAAELAQHHAAAAAAQALGLEVHAGHGISFDTVAAFAAIPQIVELNIGHFLIGEAIFSGLDSAIRRMRGLMDQARAERLGARGA
;
A
#
# COMPACT_ATOMS: atom_id res chain seq x y z
N ILE A 1 -1.95 -20.24 8.23
CA ILE A 1 -1.87 -19.51 9.52
C ILE A 1 -2.76 -18.28 9.36
N ALA A 2 -3.95 -18.27 9.99
CA ALA A 2 -4.82 -17.11 9.96
C ALA A 2 -4.12 -15.97 10.72
N GLY A 3 -3.94 -14.81 10.07
CA GLY A 3 -3.10 -13.72 10.56
C GLY A 3 -3.69 -13.02 11.78
N ASP A 4 -2.84 -12.69 12.76
CA ASP A 4 -3.19 -11.90 13.92
C ASP A 4 -3.53 -10.45 13.52
N GLN A 5 -4.81 -10.17 13.46
CA GLN A 5 -5.37 -8.86 13.07
C GLN A 5 -4.93 -7.72 14.02
N LYS A 6 -4.73 -8.02 15.32
CA LYS A 6 -4.28 -7.00 16.27
C LYS A 6 -2.84 -6.61 16.02
N SER A 7 -1.99 -7.60 15.73
CA SER A 7 -0.60 -7.35 15.34
C SER A 7 -0.53 -6.53 14.04
N ALA A 8 -1.32 -6.90 13.03
CA ALA A 8 -1.34 -6.17 11.76
C ALA A 8 -1.73 -4.69 11.90
N ALA A 9 -2.74 -4.37 12.72
CA ALA A 9 -3.15 -3.00 12.98
C ALA A 9 -2.06 -2.18 13.72
N ALA A 10 -1.37 -2.80 14.67
CA ALA A 10 -0.27 -2.18 15.39
C ALA A 10 0.91 -1.87 14.47
N GLU A 11 1.30 -2.80 13.60
CA GLU A 11 2.36 -2.60 12.59
C GLU A 11 1.99 -1.50 11.59
N LEU A 12 0.74 -1.47 11.11
CA LEU A 12 0.29 -0.41 10.21
C LEU A 12 0.37 0.97 10.87
N ALA A 13 -0.01 1.09 12.15
CA ALA A 13 0.11 2.33 12.91
C ALA A 13 1.59 2.78 13.04
N GLN A 14 2.52 1.84 13.22
CA GLN A 14 3.95 2.14 13.23
C GLN A 14 4.42 2.67 11.86
N HIS A 15 3.98 2.08 10.75
CA HIS A 15 4.29 2.58 9.41
C HIS A 15 3.77 4.01 9.16
N HIS A 16 2.56 4.33 9.64
CA HIS A 16 2.05 5.70 9.59
C HIS A 16 2.95 6.69 10.35
N ALA A 17 3.35 6.35 11.57
CA ALA A 17 4.21 7.19 12.39
C ALA A 17 5.60 7.38 11.74
N ALA A 18 6.18 6.30 11.22
CA ALA A 18 7.48 6.34 10.54
C ALA A 18 7.42 7.20 9.26
N ALA A 19 6.38 7.06 8.44
CA ALA A 19 6.21 7.83 7.22
C ALA A 19 6.02 9.33 7.51
N ALA A 20 5.27 9.67 8.56
CA ALA A 20 5.12 11.06 9.01
C ALA A 20 6.46 11.65 9.50
N ALA A 21 7.22 10.89 10.28
CA ALA A 21 8.54 11.32 10.76
C ALA A 21 9.53 11.53 9.60
N ALA A 22 9.59 10.60 8.65
CA ALA A 22 10.45 10.72 7.48
C ALA A 22 10.10 11.96 6.64
N GLN A 23 8.81 12.22 6.40
CA GLN A 23 8.37 13.43 5.69
C GLN A 23 8.75 14.71 6.44
N ALA A 24 8.62 14.74 7.78
CA ALA A 24 9.02 15.88 8.60
C ALA A 24 10.52 16.19 8.52
N LEU A 25 11.34 15.19 8.18
CA LEU A 25 12.78 15.33 7.91
C LEU A 25 13.09 15.69 6.45
N GLY A 26 12.07 15.90 5.61
CA GLY A 26 12.24 16.21 4.19
C GLY A 26 12.58 15.00 3.32
N LEU A 27 12.38 13.77 3.80
CA LEU A 27 12.62 12.55 3.04
C LEU A 27 11.37 12.13 2.26
N GLU A 28 11.57 11.68 1.02
CA GLU A 28 10.53 11.01 0.25
C GLU A 28 10.32 9.59 0.78
N VAL A 29 9.06 9.17 0.95
CA VAL A 29 8.73 7.87 1.55
C VAL A 29 8.24 6.90 0.49
N HIS A 30 8.96 5.80 0.34
CA HIS A 30 8.62 4.68 -0.53
C HIS A 30 8.39 3.42 0.32
N ALA A 31 7.52 2.52 -0.14
CA ALA A 31 7.31 1.21 0.47
C ALA A 31 7.11 0.13 -0.61
N GLY A 32 6.90 -1.14 -0.26
CA GLY A 32 6.62 -2.15 -1.29
C GLY A 32 6.83 -3.63 -0.92
N HIS A 33 7.73 -3.94 0.01
CA HIS A 33 8.04 -5.33 0.35
C HIS A 33 6.84 -6.05 0.98
N GLY A 34 6.53 -7.25 0.50
CA GLY A 34 5.46 -8.09 1.05
C GLY A 34 4.03 -7.61 0.76
N ILE A 35 3.85 -6.59 -0.08
CA ILE A 35 2.51 -6.08 -0.43
C ILE A 35 1.80 -6.99 -1.43
N SER A 36 0.53 -7.26 -1.16
CA SER A 36 -0.39 -8.04 -2.00
C SER A 36 -1.63 -7.20 -2.36
N PHE A 37 -2.56 -7.76 -3.15
CA PHE A 37 -3.85 -7.11 -3.42
C PHE A 37 -4.66 -6.80 -2.16
N ASP A 38 -4.53 -7.61 -1.11
CA ASP A 38 -5.32 -7.45 0.11
C ASP A 38 -4.74 -6.36 1.03
N THR A 39 -3.43 -6.13 0.97
CA THR A 39 -2.74 -5.19 1.86
C THR A 39 -2.44 -3.84 1.23
N VAL A 40 -2.36 -3.76 -0.10
CA VAL A 40 -1.95 -2.53 -0.81
C VAL A 40 -2.78 -1.31 -0.45
N ALA A 41 -4.10 -1.47 -0.24
CA ALA A 41 -4.99 -0.35 0.03
C ALA A 41 -4.61 0.39 1.32
N ALA A 42 -4.25 -0.35 2.37
CA ALA A 42 -3.85 0.23 3.65
C ALA A 42 -2.59 1.09 3.53
N PHE A 43 -1.60 0.65 2.75
CA PHE A 43 -0.37 1.41 2.50
C PHE A 43 -0.58 2.56 1.52
N ALA A 44 -1.35 2.36 0.45
CA ALA A 44 -1.66 3.41 -0.52
C ALA A 44 -2.47 4.57 0.10
N ALA A 45 -3.20 4.32 1.19
CA ALA A 45 -3.89 5.32 1.98
C ALA A 45 -2.97 6.14 2.91
N ILE A 46 -1.69 5.79 3.07
CA ILE A 46 -0.73 6.60 3.83
C ILE A 46 -0.32 7.80 2.96
N PRO A 47 -0.68 9.05 3.31
CA PRO A 47 -0.51 10.19 2.42
C PRO A 47 0.96 10.57 2.18
N GLN A 48 1.86 10.16 3.06
CA GLN A 48 3.30 10.38 2.92
C GLN A 48 3.95 9.44 1.92
N ILE A 49 3.35 8.28 1.63
CA ILE A 49 3.92 7.30 0.69
C ILE A 49 3.71 7.81 -0.74
N VAL A 50 4.83 8.10 -1.39
CA VAL A 50 4.83 8.57 -2.78
C VAL A 50 4.73 7.37 -3.72
N GLU A 51 5.55 6.34 -3.51
CA GLU A 51 5.68 5.18 -4.40
C GLU A 51 5.55 3.84 -3.66
N LEU A 52 4.93 2.86 -4.32
CA LEU A 52 4.88 1.46 -3.89
C LEU A 52 5.60 0.56 -4.91
N ASN A 53 6.78 0.05 -4.53
CA ASN A 53 7.64 -0.81 -5.34
C ASN A 53 7.33 -2.29 -5.10
N ILE A 54 6.46 -2.87 -5.93
CA ILE A 54 5.95 -4.23 -5.75
C ILE A 54 6.51 -5.14 -6.84
N GLY A 55 7.22 -6.20 -6.47
CA GLY A 55 7.89 -7.12 -7.39
C GLY A 55 7.31 -8.54 -7.37
N HIS A 56 7.84 -9.37 -6.46
CA HIS A 56 7.55 -10.82 -6.40
C HIS A 56 6.07 -11.18 -6.50
N PHE A 57 5.21 -10.45 -5.77
CA PHE A 57 3.76 -10.67 -5.80
C PHE A 57 3.15 -10.47 -7.20
N LEU A 58 3.49 -9.36 -7.88
CA LEU A 58 2.99 -9.07 -9.22
C LEU A 58 3.42 -10.13 -10.23
N ILE A 59 4.67 -10.58 -10.16
CA ILE A 59 5.16 -11.64 -11.05
C ILE A 59 4.47 -12.97 -10.75
N GLY A 60 4.24 -13.31 -9.48
CA GLY A 60 3.47 -14.49 -9.09
C GLY A 60 2.06 -14.49 -9.66
N GLU A 61 1.32 -13.38 -9.50
CA GLU A 61 -0.03 -13.22 -10.03
C GLU A 61 -0.06 -13.20 -11.57
N ALA A 62 0.99 -12.67 -12.21
CA ALA A 62 1.11 -12.60 -13.65
C ALA A 62 1.22 -13.98 -14.31
N ILE A 63 1.72 -15.01 -13.60
CA ILE A 63 1.76 -16.39 -14.12
C ILE A 63 0.36 -16.91 -14.41
N PHE A 64 -0.65 -16.50 -13.64
CA PHE A 64 -2.02 -16.98 -13.76
C PHE A 64 -2.92 -16.05 -14.59
N SER A 65 -2.71 -14.74 -14.48
CA SER A 65 -3.61 -13.73 -15.04
C SER A 65 -2.99 -12.86 -16.14
N GLY A 66 -1.68 -12.99 -16.39
CA GLY A 66 -0.90 -12.13 -17.26
C GLY A 66 -0.43 -10.84 -16.58
N LEU A 67 0.73 -10.33 -17.02
CA LEU A 67 1.39 -9.18 -16.38
C LEU A 67 0.57 -7.88 -16.45
N ASP A 68 -0.04 -7.58 -17.60
CA ASP A 68 -0.87 -6.36 -17.76
C ASP A 68 -2.07 -6.37 -16.81
N SER A 69 -2.76 -7.51 -16.67
CA SER A 69 -3.88 -7.69 -15.74
C SER A 69 -3.46 -7.48 -14.29
N ALA A 70 -2.36 -8.12 -13.86
CA ALA A 70 -1.83 -8.00 -12.51
C ALA A 70 -1.46 -6.53 -12.17
N ILE A 71 -0.78 -5.84 -13.09
CA ILE A 71 -0.40 -4.43 -12.91
C ILE A 71 -1.64 -3.54 -12.82
N ARG A 72 -2.60 -3.66 -13.76
CA ARG A 72 -3.82 -2.85 -13.76
C ARG A 72 -4.64 -3.03 -12.50
N ARG A 73 -4.76 -4.28 -12.03
CA ARG A 73 -5.46 -4.59 -10.77
C ARG A 73 -4.79 -3.92 -9.58
N MET A 74 -3.47 -4.05 -9.45
CA MET A 74 -2.72 -3.40 -8.36
C MET A 74 -2.87 -1.88 -8.39
N ARG A 75 -2.69 -1.27 -9.57
CA ARG A 75 -2.85 0.17 -9.77
C ARG A 75 -4.26 0.64 -9.42
N GLY A 76 -5.29 -0.08 -9.85
CA GLY A 76 -6.68 0.23 -9.54
C GLY A 76 -6.97 0.26 -8.03
N LEU A 77 -6.47 -0.73 -7.28
CA LEU A 77 -6.59 -0.77 -5.82
C LEU A 77 -5.88 0.41 -5.14
N MET A 78 -4.68 0.77 -5.62
CA MET A 78 -3.94 1.93 -5.12
C MET A 78 -4.67 3.25 -5.39
N ASP A 79 -5.23 3.42 -6.59
CA ASP A 79 -5.99 4.62 -6.98
C ASP A 79 -7.26 4.76 -6.16
N GLN A 80 -8.01 3.67 -6.01
CA GLN A 80 -9.23 3.63 -5.20
C GLN A 80 -8.93 4.04 -3.75
N ALA A 81 -7.94 3.43 -3.11
CA ALA A 81 -7.57 3.75 -1.73
C ALA A 81 -7.14 5.21 -1.56
N ARG A 82 -6.40 5.76 -2.53
CA ARG A 82 -5.99 7.18 -2.52
C ARG A 82 -7.19 8.12 -2.72
N ALA A 83 -8.15 7.75 -3.56
CA ALA A 83 -9.37 8.52 -3.79
C ALA A 83 -10.29 8.52 -2.56
N GLU A 84 -10.54 7.36 -1.95
CA GLU A 84 -11.33 7.22 -0.73
C GLU A 84 -10.77 8.07 0.42
N ARG A 85 -9.45 8.06 0.60
CA ARG A 85 -8.76 8.94 1.56
C ARG A 85 -9.01 10.42 1.30
N LEU A 86 -9.01 10.86 0.05
CA LEU A 86 -9.26 12.26 -0.31
C LEU A 86 -10.73 12.63 -0.07
N GLY A 87 -11.66 11.74 -0.39
CA GLY A 87 -13.10 11.92 -0.11
C GLY A 87 -13.40 12.01 1.39
N ALA A 88 -12.75 11.17 2.21
CA ALA A 88 -12.91 11.18 3.67
C ALA A 88 -12.35 12.45 4.36
N ARG A 89 -11.57 13.29 3.65
CA ARG A 89 -11.06 14.57 4.16
C ARG A 89 -11.99 15.75 3.85
N GLY A 90 -12.97 15.56 2.97
CA GLY A 90 -13.92 16.60 2.54
C GLY A 90 -15.34 16.46 3.11
N ALA A 91 -15.61 15.37 3.85
CA ALA A 91 -16.82 15.15 4.63
C ALA A 91 -16.59 15.49 6.10
#